data_AF-A0A0G0TCQ3-F1
#
_entry.id   AF-A0A0G0TCQ3-F1
#
_cell.length_a   1.000
_cell.length_b   1.000
_cell.length_c   1.000
_cell.angle_alpha   90.00
_cell.angle_beta   90.00
_cell.angle_gamma   90.00
#
_symmetry.space_group_name_H-M   'P 1'
#
loop_
_entity.id
_entity.type
_entity.pdbx_description
1 polymer ?
#
loop_
_entity_poly.entity_id
_entity_poly.type
_entity_poly.pdbx_seq_one_letter_code
_entity_poly.pdbx_strand_id
1 'polypeptide(L)'
;MSFKPSKKVLTIAAATFFLAAGFFYYFFASPPADFPVNSIYSIPEKSNLSEIANEAEKNHIIKSALALKVLTILFSGNKGVISGDYVLDRKENVFEIAQRFTDGDFRLSAVKITVPEGFSVYDIAELLSKKDDLRNFNKEDFISLAKDKEGYLYPDTYFFLPNIKAKQIIEIMMDNFRDKVELIQKDAKKFNKTFQECRWNSLEEDKDRNASSS
;
A
#
# COMPACT_ATOMS: atom_id res chain seq x y z
N MET A 1 -12.98 31.58 57.59
CA MET A 1 -12.08 30.53 58.13
C MET A 1 -11.32 29.91 56.96
N SER A 2 -10.04 30.26 56.77
CA SER A 2 -9.23 29.73 55.68
C SER A 2 -8.61 28.42 56.14
N PHE A 3 -9.08 27.30 55.60
CA PHE A 3 -8.55 25.96 55.90
C PHE A 3 -7.22 25.82 55.15
N LYS A 4 -6.09 25.97 55.86
CA LYS A 4 -4.75 25.82 55.27
C LYS A 4 -4.32 24.35 55.42
N PRO A 5 -4.33 23.55 54.33
CA PRO A 5 -4.03 22.13 54.43
C PRO A 5 -2.59 21.91 54.89
N SER A 6 -2.37 20.88 55.71
CA SER A 6 -1.03 20.52 56.18
C SER A 6 -0.17 20.01 55.03
N LYS A 7 1.15 20.20 55.11
CA LYS A 7 2.10 19.74 54.07
C LYS A 7 1.92 18.26 53.73
N LYS A 8 1.55 17.42 54.70
CA LYS A 8 1.29 15.98 54.53
C LYS A 8 0.03 15.68 53.69
N VAL A 9 -1.03 16.46 53.88
CA VAL A 9 -2.27 16.32 53.08
C VAL A 9 -2.01 16.72 51.63
N LEU A 10 -1.21 17.79 51.41
CA LEU A 10 -0.83 18.23 50.07
C LEU A 10 0.02 17.17 49.35
N THR A 11 0.99 16.55 50.03
CA THR A 11 1.82 15.49 49.43
C THR A 11 1.03 14.23 49.08
N ILE A 12 0.07 13.83 49.92
CA ILE A 12 -0.79 12.67 49.64
C ILE A 12 -1.70 12.96 48.45
N ALA A 13 -2.35 14.14 48.42
CA ALA A 13 -3.20 14.53 47.30
C ALA A 13 -2.43 14.59 45.97
N ALA A 14 -1.21 15.13 45.98
CA ALA A 14 -0.35 15.14 44.80
C ALA A 14 0.01 13.72 44.34
N ALA A 15 0.43 12.84 45.26
CA ALA A 15 0.75 11.45 44.93
C ALA A 15 -0.46 10.69 44.35
N THR A 16 -1.65 10.85 44.95
CA THR A 16 -2.89 10.26 44.43
C THR A 16 -3.25 10.81 43.05
N PHE A 17 -3.07 12.11 42.82
CA PHE A 17 -3.29 12.71 41.50
C PHE A 17 -2.34 12.13 40.45
N PHE A 18 -1.04 12.02 40.74
CA PHE A 18 -0.07 11.43 39.81
C PHE A 18 -0.34 9.94 39.56
N LEU A 19 -0.76 9.18 40.57
CA LEU A 19 -1.16 7.78 40.41
C LEU A 19 -2.43 7.66 39.56
N ALA A 20 -3.44 8.50 39.79
CA ALA A 20 -4.66 8.53 39.01
C ALA A 20 -4.40 8.97 37.56
N ALA A 21 -3.56 9.98 37.35
CA ALA A 21 -3.14 10.44 36.03
C ALA A 21 -2.31 9.37 35.30
N GLY A 22 -1.41 8.67 36.00
CA GLY A 22 -0.64 7.56 35.45
C GLY A 22 -1.53 6.37 35.07
N PHE A 23 -2.50 6.03 35.92
CA PHE A 23 -3.50 5.02 35.62
C PHE A 23 -4.37 5.42 34.43
N PHE A 24 -4.80 6.67 34.35
CA PHE A 24 -5.56 7.21 33.23
C PHE A 24 -4.75 7.18 31.93
N TYR A 25 -3.48 7.60 31.97
CA TYR A 25 -2.58 7.53 30.82
C TYR A 25 -2.36 6.08 30.37
N TYR A 26 -2.11 5.16 31.30
CA TYR A 26 -1.94 3.75 30.98
C TYR A 26 -3.22 3.15 30.38
N PHE A 27 -4.39 3.50 30.91
CA PHE A 27 -5.64 2.92 30.46
C PHE A 27 -6.12 3.50 29.12
N PHE A 28 -5.96 4.81 28.91
CA PHE A 28 -6.51 5.53 27.75
C PHE A 28 -5.49 5.88 26.66
N ALA A 29 -4.23 6.14 27.02
CA ALA A 29 -3.22 6.65 26.11
C ALA A 29 -2.11 5.66 25.76
N SER A 30 -2.09 4.45 26.34
CA SER A 30 -1.16 3.40 25.90
C SER A 30 -1.78 2.54 24.78
N PRO A 31 -0.98 2.02 23.84
CA PRO A 31 -1.46 1.13 22.78
C PRO A 31 -2.18 -0.12 23.33
N PRO A 32 -3.16 -0.68 22.60
CA PRO A 32 -3.71 -2.00 22.87
C PRO A 32 -2.61 -3.07 22.95
N ALA A 33 -2.74 -4.02 23.89
CA ALA A 33 -1.75 -5.09 24.06
C ALA A 33 -1.72 -6.02 22.84
N ASP A 34 -2.89 -6.26 22.28
CA ASP A 34 -3.26 -7.09 21.13
C ASP A 34 -3.40 -6.28 19.83
N PHE A 35 -2.74 -5.12 19.74
CA PHE A 35 -2.75 -4.29 18.54
C PHE A 35 -2.31 -5.11 17.30
N PRO A 36 -3.07 -5.06 16.19
CA PRO A 36 -2.83 -5.89 15.01
C PRO A 36 -1.67 -5.34 14.15
N VAL A 37 -0.44 -5.51 14.63
CA VAL A 37 0.77 -5.14 13.89
C VAL A 37 0.87 -5.97 12.60
N ASN A 38 1.39 -5.35 11.54
CA ASN A 38 1.51 -5.91 10.19
C ASN A 38 0.17 -6.17 9.49
N SER A 39 -0.89 -5.44 9.87
CA SER A 39 -2.20 -5.51 9.20
C SER A 39 -2.53 -4.23 8.43
N ILE A 40 -3.65 -4.26 7.71
CA ILE A 40 -4.24 -3.09 7.05
C ILE A 40 -5.62 -2.85 7.64
N TYR A 41 -5.89 -1.61 8.02
CA TYR A 41 -7.22 -1.18 8.42
C TYR A 41 -7.82 -0.28 7.33
N SER A 42 -8.91 -0.74 6.73
CA SER A 42 -9.61 -0.03 5.65
C SER A 42 -10.74 0.82 6.22
N ILE A 43 -10.75 2.10 5.89
CA ILE A 43 -11.84 3.02 6.19
C ILE A 43 -12.62 3.28 4.90
N PRO A 44 -13.84 2.74 4.75
CA PRO A 44 -14.66 2.96 3.57
C PRO A 44 -15.02 4.43 3.36
N GLU A 45 -15.31 4.79 2.12
CA GLU A 45 -15.87 6.10 1.83
C GLU A 45 -17.23 6.28 2.53
N LYS A 46 -17.48 7.50 3.01
CA LYS A 46 -18.75 7.91 3.62
C LYS A 46 -19.09 7.18 4.93
N SER A 47 -18.13 6.50 5.57
CA SER A 47 -18.31 5.95 6.91
C SER A 47 -18.48 7.05 7.97
N ASN A 48 -19.34 6.79 8.96
CA ASN A 48 -19.53 7.72 10.08
C ASN A 48 -18.41 7.56 11.11
N LEU A 49 -17.94 8.66 11.71
CA LEU A 49 -16.92 8.66 12.77
C LEU A 49 -17.27 7.71 13.92
N SER A 50 -18.55 7.60 14.29
CA SER A 50 -18.97 6.66 15.34
C SER A 50 -18.78 5.20 14.95
N GLU A 51 -19.02 4.85 13.69
CA GLU A 51 -18.84 3.49 13.17
C GLU A 51 -17.35 3.14 13.11
N ILE A 52 -16.55 4.05 12.53
CA ILE A 52 -15.09 3.92 12.45
C ILE A 52 -14.50 3.70 13.85
N ALA A 53 -14.92 4.50 14.83
CA ALA A 53 -14.38 4.40 16.16
C ALA A 53 -14.77 3.10 16.88
N ASN A 54 -16.02 2.65 16.73
CA ASN A 54 -16.47 1.40 17.32
C ASN A 54 -15.81 0.19 16.65
N GLU A 55 -15.60 0.24 15.34
CA GLU A 55 -14.92 -0.82 14.58
C GLU A 55 -13.43 -0.89 14.93
N ALA A 56 -12.74 0.25 15.00
CA ALA A 56 -11.34 0.33 15.39
C ALA A 56 -11.12 -0.20 16.82
N GLU A 57 -12.05 0.08 17.73
CA GLU A 57 -12.03 -0.48 19.09
C GLU A 57 -12.25 -2.00 19.08
N LYS A 58 -13.25 -2.48 18.35
CA LYS A 58 -13.55 -3.91 18.19
C LYS A 58 -12.38 -4.70 17.57
N ASN A 59 -11.66 -4.09 16.64
CA ASN A 59 -10.49 -4.68 15.98
C ASN A 59 -9.18 -4.45 16.77
N HIS A 60 -9.26 -3.97 18.01
CA HIS A 60 -8.11 -3.76 18.89
C HIS A 60 -7.05 -2.79 18.34
N ILE A 61 -7.45 -1.89 17.44
CA ILE A 61 -6.60 -0.81 16.91
C ILE A 61 -6.50 0.32 17.94
N ILE A 62 -7.58 0.54 18.68
CA ILE A 62 -7.65 1.51 19.78
C ILE A 62 -8.33 0.87 21.00
N LYS A 63 -8.12 1.44 22.19
CA LYS A 63 -8.76 0.97 23.44
C LYS A 63 -10.13 1.58 23.71
N SER A 64 -10.43 2.72 23.11
CA SER A 64 -11.65 3.46 23.40
C SER A 64 -12.16 4.23 22.18
N ALA A 65 -13.35 3.86 21.70
CA ALA A 65 -14.01 4.58 20.62
C ALA A 65 -14.31 6.05 20.99
N LEU A 66 -14.62 6.31 22.26
CA LEU A 66 -14.89 7.68 22.74
C LEU A 66 -13.63 8.55 22.65
N ALA A 67 -12.46 8.02 23.02
CA ALA A 67 -11.21 8.76 22.93
C ALA A 67 -10.89 9.13 21.47
N LEU A 68 -11.05 8.20 20.52
CA LEU A 68 -10.84 8.49 19.10
C LEU A 68 -11.80 9.57 18.59
N LYS A 69 -13.09 9.50 18.96
CA LYS A 69 -14.09 10.52 18.58
C LYS A 69 -13.69 11.92 19.07
N VAL A 70 -13.34 12.05 20.34
CA VAL A 70 -12.95 13.34 20.95
C VAL A 70 -11.70 13.89 20.28
N LEU A 71 -10.67 13.06 20.08
CA LEU A 71 -9.41 13.48 19.47
C LEU A 71 -9.58 13.86 17.99
N THR A 72 -10.40 13.13 17.26
CA THR A 72 -10.71 13.46 15.85
C THR A 72 -11.35 14.83 15.75
N ILE A 73 -12.35 15.13 16.60
CA ILE A 73 -13.01 16.45 16.63
C ILE A 73 -12.01 17.54 17.01
N LEU A 74 -11.08 17.25 17.94
CA LEU A 74 -10.05 18.20 18.36
C LEU A 74 -9.04 18.51 17.25
N PHE A 75 -8.64 17.52 16.45
CA PHE A 75 -7.61 17.67 15.41
C PHE A 75 -8.15 18.17 14.07
N SER A 76 -9.28 17.61 13.61
CA SER A 76 -9.82 17.91 12.28
C SER A 76 -11.07 18.78 12.29
N GLY A 77 -11.58 19.12 13.47
CA GLY A 77 -12.84 19.86 13.62
C GLY A 77 -14.00 19.07 13.01
N ASN A 78 -14.59 19.62 11.95
CA ASN A 78 -15.72 19.01 11.25
C ASN A 78 -15.31 18.18 10.02
N LYS A 79 -14.01 18.07 9.69
CA LYS A 79 -13.54 17.29 8.53
C LYS A 79 -13.60 15.79 8.77
N GLY A 80 -13.49 15.34 10.01
CA GLY A 80 -13.54 13.93 10.37
C GLY A 80 -12.26 13.17 10.02
N VAL A 81 -12.43 11.90 9.65
CA VAL A 81 -11.37 10.95 9.28
C VAL A 81 -11.32 10.81 7.76
N ILE A 82 -10.11 10.70 7.20
CA ILE A 82 -9.89 10.48 5.77
C ILE A 82 -10.04 8.98 5.47
N SER A 83 -10.86 8.65 4.46
CA SER A 83 -11.06 7.28 3.98
C SER A 83 -9.83 6.75 3.25
N GLY A 84 -9.56 5.45 3.39
CA GLY A 84 -8.43 4.77 2.74
C GLY A 84 -7.90 3.59 3.55
N ASP A 85 -6.83 2.98 3.05
CA ASP A 85 -6.18 1.82 3.67
C ASP A 85 -4.99 2.27 4.51
N TYR A 86 -5.07 2.06 5.82
CA TYR A 86 -4.03 2.41 6.78
C TYR A 86 -3.17 1.20 7.12
N VAL A 87 -1.88 1.31 6.83
CA VAL A 87 -0.87 0.31 7.18
C VAL A 87 -0.55 0.43 8.67
N LEU A 88 -0.82 -0.63 9.43
CA LEU A 88 -0.52 -0.73 10.86
C LEU A 88 0.82 -1.45 11.04
N ASP A 89 1.93 -0.72 11.02
CA ASP A 89 3.31 -1.24 11.00
C ASP A 89 3.94 -1.38 12.39
N ARG A 90 3.40 -0.67 13.39
CA ARG A 90 3.83 -0.74 14.79
C ARG A 90 2.64 -0.49 15.71
N LYS A 91 2.80 -0.78 17.00
CA LYS A 91 1.79 -0.44 18.01
C LYS A 91 1.70 1.07 18.15
N GLU A 92 0.48 1.58 18.05
CA GLU A 92 0.18 3.01 18.16
C GLU A 92 -0.91 3.23 19.19
N ASN A 93 -0.85 4.37 19.86
CA ASN A 93 -1.88 4.76 20.80
C ASN A 93 -3.01 5.53 20.09
N VAL A 94 -4.10 5.79 20.81
CA VAL A 94 -5.27 6.47 20.25
C VAL A 94 -4.97 7.90 19.75
N PHE A 95 -3.97 8.59 20.32
CA PHE A 95 -3.55 9.92 19.86
C PHE A 95 -2.90 9.82 18.48
N GLU A 96 -1.94 8.91 18.32
CA GLU A 96 -1.27 8.65 17.04
C GLU A 96 -2.28 8.19 15.98
N ILE A 97 -3.16 7.25 16.31
CA ILE A 97 -4.20 6.77 15.38
C ILE A 97 -5.14 7.90 14.98
N ALA A 98 -5.61 8.71 15.94
CA ALA A 98 -6.48 9.85 15.65
C ALA A 98 -5.79 10.84 14.71
N GLN A 99 -4.53 11.20 14.98
CA GLN A 99 -3.77 12.11 14.13
C GLN A 99 -3.57 11.51 12.73
N ARG A 100 -3.18 10.24 12.63
CA ARG A 100 -3.01 9.56 11.33
C ARG A 100 -4.29 9.58 10.51
N PHE A 101 -5.42 9.26 11.14
CA PHE A 101 -6.73 9.22 10.51
C PHE A 101 -7.20 10.60 10.05
N THR A 102 -6.84 11.67 10.76
CA THR A 102 -7.19 13.04 10.35
C THR A 102 -6.26 13.62 9.30
N ASP A 103 -4.96 13.26 9.35
CA ASP A 103 -3.94 13.77 8.43
C ASP A 103 -3.88 12.96 7.12
N GLY A 104 -4.42 11.73 7.12
CA GLY A 104 -4.36 10.82 5.97
C GLY A 104 -3.00 10.12 5.85
N ASP A 105 -2.35 9.82 6.97
CA ASP A 105 -1.07 9.10 6.99
C ASP A 105 -1.29 7.57 6.80
N PHE A 106 -1.50 7.17 5.55
CA PHE A 106 -1.76 5.78 5.15
C PHE A 106 -0.55 4.86 5.30
N ARG A 107 0.68 5.40 5.22
CA ARG A 107 1.96 4.64 5.19
C ARG A 107 2.04 3.54 4.14
N LEU A 108 1.43 3.75 2.97
CA LEU A 108 1.51 2.86 1.82
C LEU A 108 2.84 3.04 1.07
N SER A 109 3.94 2.56 1.64
CA SER A 109 5.25 2.60 0.98
C SER A 109 5.36 1.49 -0.07
N ALA A 110 5.70 1.84 -1.30
CA ALA A 110 5.78 0.87 -2.39
C ALA A 110 6.92 -0.14 -2.16
N VAL A 111 6.59 -1.42 -2.32
CA VAL A 111 7.49 -2.56 -2.23
C VAL A 111 8.09 -2.82 -3.61
N LYS A 112 9.41 -2.72 -3.71
CA LYS A 112 10.14 -3.04 -4.94
C LYS A 112 10.30 -4.56 -5.10
N ILE A 113 9.83 -5.09 -6.22
CA ILE A 113 9.91 -6.52 -6.54
C ILE A 113 10.45 -6.68 -7.95
N THR A 114 11.55 -7.40 -8.09
CA THR A 114 12.12 -7.74 -9.40
C THR A 114 11.77 -9.17 -9.74
N VAL A 115 11.09 -9.37 -10.87
CA VAL A 115 10.76 -10.67 -11.42
C VAL A 115 11.78 -11.00 -12.51
N PRO A 116 12.65 -12.00 -12.31
CA PRO A 116 13.62 -12.41 -13.32
C PRO A 116 12.94 -13.06 -14.53
N GLU A 117 13.62 -13.03 -15.66
CA GLU A 117 13.21 -13.78 -16.85
C GLU A 117 13.20 -15.28 -16.56
N GLY A 118 12.28 -16.00 -17.22
CA GLY A 118 12.13 -17.45 -17.08
C GLY A 118 11.37 -17.91 -15.82
N PHE A 119 10.90 -16.98 -14.97
CA PHE A 119 10.04 -17.31 -13.84
C PHE A 119 8.67 -17.78 -14.32
N SER A 120 8.20 -18.91 -13.75
CA SER A 120 6.83 -19.37 -13.94
C SER A 120 5.86 -18.59 -13.07
N VAL A 121 4.55 -18.72 -13.32
CA VAL A 121 3.49 -18.19 -12.44
C VAL A 121 3.69 -18.65 -10.99
N TYR A 122 4.11 -19.90 -10.78
CA TYR A 122 4.37 -20.45 -9.45
C TYR A 122 5.58 -19.77 -8.77
N ASP A 123 6.66 -19.55 -9.52
CA ASP A 123 7.87 -18.88 -9.00
C ASP A 123 7.58 -17.43 -8.62
N ILE A 124 6.76 -16.74 -9.43
CA ILE A 124 6.28 -15.38 -9.12
C ILE A 124 5.45 -15.40 -7.84
N ALA A 125 4.50 -16.35 -7.72
CA ALA A 125 3.67 -16.47 -6.53
C ALA A 125 4.51 -16.70 -5.26
N GLU A 126 5.53 -17.55 -5.35
CA GLU A 126 6.48 -17.83 -4.26
C GLU A 126 7.37 -16.63 -3.93
N LEU A 127 7.81 -15.88 -4.94
CA LEU A 127 8.58 -14.64 -4.77
C LEU A 127 7.76 -13.59 -4.02
N LEU A 128 6.49 -13.40 -4.42
CA LEU A 128 5.57 -12.44 -3.81
C LEU A 128 5.17 -12.85 -2.39
N SER A 129 4.94 -14.15 -2.13
CA SER A 129 4.55 -14.64 -0.80
C SER A 129 5.65 -14.49 0.24
N LYS A 130 6.91 -14.38 -0.17
CA LYS A 130 8.06 -14.13 0.73
C LYS A 130 8.20 -12.65 1.13
N LYS A 131 7.35 -11.77 0.60
CA LYS A 131 7.37 -10.34 0.92
C LYS A 131 6.31 -10.04 1.98
N ASP A 132 6.76 -9.99 3.24
CA ASP A 132 5.89 -9.63 4.39
C ASP A 132 5.23 -8.25 4.23
N ASP A 133 5.83 -7.36 3.42
CA ASP A 133 5.28 -6.05 3.13
C ASP A 133 4.00 -6.09 2.24
N LEU A 134 3.75 -7.19 1.52
CA LEU A 134 2.53 -7.39 0.72
C LEU A 134 1.40 -8.00 1.57
N ARG A 135 0.89 -7.21 2.49
CA ARG A 135 -0.02 -7.67 3.57
C ARG A 135 -1.35 -8.27 3.09
N ASN A 136 -1.83 -7.86 1.92
CA ASN A 136 -3.08 -8.38 1.33
C ASN A 136 -2.84 -9.44 0.24
N PHE A 137 -1.60 -9.88 0.03
CA PHE A 137 -1.28 -10.88 -0.97
C PHE A 137 -1.64 -12.29 -0.48
N ASN A 138 -2.36 -13.03 -1.31
CA ASN A 138 -2.64 -14.44 -1.10
C ASN A 138 -2.05 -15.25 -2.28
N LYS A 139 -1.20 -16.23 -1.94
CA LYS A 139 -0.46 -17.03 -2.92
C LYS A 139 -1.39 -17.93 -3.73
N GLU A 140 -2.33 -18.59 -3.06
CA GLU A 140 -3.27 -19.53 -3.67
C GLU A 140 -4.22 -18.81 -4.64
N ASP A 141 -4.72 -17.64 -4.26
CA ASP A 141 -5.53 -16.76 -5.10
C ASP A 141 -4.76 -16.33 -6.34
N PHE A 142 -3.50 -15.92 -6.17
CA PHE A 142 -2.65 -15.53 -7.30
C PHE A 142 -2.44 -16.68 -8.28
N ILE A 143 -2.06 -17.88 -7.80
CA ILE A 143 -1.87 -19.06 -8.64
C ILE A 143 -3.16 -19.42 -9.37
N SER A 144 -4.31 -19.35 -8.69
CA SER A 144 -5.61 -19.64 -9.29
C SER A 144 -5.96 -18.66 -10.41
N LEU A 145 -5.78 -17.36 -10.16
CA LEU A 145 -6.10 -16.28 -11.11
C LEU A 145 -5.13 -16.16 -12.29
N ALA A 146 -3.88 -16.62 -12.10
CA ALA A 146 -2.83 -16.54 -13.11
C ALA A 146 -2.60 -17.86 -13.87
N LYS A 147 -3.36 -18.92 -13.58
CA LYS A 147 -3.15 -20.27 -14.15
C LYS A 147 -3.10 -20.30 -15.68
N ASP A 148 -3.91 -19.48 -16.35
CA ASP A 148 -4.01 -19.35 -17.81
C ASP A 148 -3.14 -18.21 -18.37
N LYS A 149 -2.32 -17.57 -17.53
CA LYS A 149 -1.51 -16.38 -17.86
C LYS A 149 -0.01 -16.67 -17.89
N GLU A 150 0.38 -17.94 -17.93
CA GLU A 150 1.77 -18.35 -18.11
C GLU A 150 2.34 -17.74 -19.39
N GLY A 151 3.52 -17.11 -19.30
CA GLY A 151 4.15 -16.37 -20.40
C GLY A 151 3.57 -14.99 -20.72
N TYR A 152 2.50 -14.55 -20.04
CA TYR A 152 1.91 -13.20 -20.20
C TYR A 152 2.25 -12.24 -19.05
N LEU A 153 2.85 -12.75 -17.96
CA LEU A 153 3.32 -11.91 -16.86
C LEU A 153 4.74 -11.45 -17.18
N TYR A 154 4.88 -10.20 -17.62
CA TYR A 154 6.16 -9.70 -18.13
C TYR A 154 7.22 -9.64 -17.00
N PRO A 155 8.45 -10.14 -17.19
CA PRO A 155 9.52 -10.02 -16.20
C PRO A 155 10.04 -8.58 -16.17
N ASP A 156 9.93 -7.92 -15.03
CA ASP A 156 10.40 -6.55 -14.81
C ASP A 156 10.56 -6.27 -13.31
N THR A 157 10.97 -5.06 -12.97
CA THR A 157 10.88 -4.54 -11.61
C THR A 157 9.59 -3.74 -11.41
N TYR A 158 8.76 -4.22 -10.50
CA TYR A 158 7.49 -3.63 -10.11
C TYR A 158 7.58 -2.94 -8.75
N PHE A 159 6.71 -1.96 -8.55
CA PHE A 159 6.55 -1.22 -7.30
C PHE A 159 5.10 -1.35 -6.86
N PHE A 160 4.85 -2.22 -5.88
CA PHE A 160 3.49 -2.54 -5.44
C PHE A 160 3.20 -1.94 -4.07
N LEU A 161 1.98 -1.44 -3.88
CA LEU A 161 1.56 -0.98 -2.56
C LEU A 161 1.25 -2.16 -1.63
N PRO A 162 1.43 -2.03 -0.30
CA PRO A 162 1.18 -3.11 0.66
C PRO A 162 -0.24 -3.70 0.62
N ASN A 163 -1.22 -2.90 0.21
CA ASN A 163 -2.63 -3.28 0.12
C ASN A 163 -3.03 -3.94 -1.20
N ILE A 164 -2.09 -4.08 -2.14
CA ILE A 164 -2.39 -4.62 -3.47
C ILE A 164 -2.93 -6.05 -3.39
N LYS A 165 -3.88 -6.37 -4.26
CA LYS A 165 -4.45 -7.71 -4.38
C LYS A 165 -3.81 -8.50 -5.52
N ALA A 166 -3.82 -9.82 -5.42
CA ALA A 166 -3.29 -10.72 -6.45
C ALA A 166 -3.80 -10.40 -7.86
N LYS A 167 -5.10 -10.13 -8.00
CA LYS A 167 -5.71 -9.74 -9.28
C LYS A 167 -5.08 -8.48 -9.89
N GLN A 168 -4.83 -7.46 -9.07
CA GLN A 168 -4.24 -6.20 -9.54
C GLN A 168 -2.78 -6.38 -9.95
N ILE A 169 -2.03 -7.22 -9.23
CA ILE A 169 -0.66 -7.59 -9.62
C ILE A 169 -0.68 -8.21 -11.02
N ILE A 170 -1.57 -9.18 -11.27
CA ILE A 170 -1.72 -9.85 -12.57
C ILE A 170 -2.07 -8.84 -13.66
N GLU A 171 -3.03 -7.95 -13.41
CA GLU A 171 -3.42 -6.89 -14.35
C GLU A 171 -2.23 -6.00 -14.72
N ILE A 172 -1.47 -5.50 -13.73
CA ILE A 172 -0.29 -4.66 -13.96
C ILE A 172 0.77 -5.38 -14.80
N MET A 173 1.06 -6.65 -14.49
CA MET A 173 2.06 -7.42 -15.22
C MET A 173 1.61 -7.73 -16.66
N MET A 174 0.32 -7.99 -16.87
CA MET A 174 -0.26 -8.22 -18.20
C MET A 174 -0.34 -6.95 -19.04
N ASP A 175 -0.63 -5.81 -18.42
CA ASP A 175 -0.62 -4.52 -19.12
C ASP A 175 0.81 -4.16 -19.52
N ASN A 176 1.81 -4.39 -18.65
CA ASN A 176 3.22 -4.25 -19.02
C ASN A 176 3.60 -5.16 -20.21
N PHE A 177 3.13 -6.41 -20.23
CA PHE A 177 3.33 -7.30 -21.37
C PHE A 177 2.77 -6.69 -22.67
N ARG A 178 1.52 -6.20 -22.63
CA ARG A 178 0.87 -5.58 -23.79
C ARG A 178 1.66 -4.38 -24.30
N ASP A 179 2.09 -3.51 -23.41
CA ASP A 179 2.86 -2.30 -23.74
C ASP A 179 4.20 -2.66 -24.39
N LYS A 180 4.92 -3.63 -23.84
CA LYS A 180 6.21 -4.09 -24.39
C LYS A 180 6.04 -4.76 -25.75
N VAL A 181 5.01 -5.59 -25.92
CA VAL A 181 4.71 -6.22 -27.21
C VAL A 181 4.33 -5.17 -28.26
N GLU A 182 3.53 -4.17 -27.91
CA GLU A 182 3.15 -3.10 -28.83
C GLU A 182 4.38 -2.30 -29.30
N LEU A 183 5.29 -1.98 -28.39
CA LEU A 183 6.56 -1.32 -28.71
C LEU A 183 7.39 -2.15 -29.69
N ILE A 184 7.59 -3.44 -29.40
CA ILE A 184 8.33 -4.36 -30.28
C ILE A 184 7.67 -4.47 -31.66
N GLN A 185 6.34 -4.51 -31.73
CA GLN A 185 5.62 -4.57 -33.02
C GLN A 185 5.80 -3.29 -33.84
N LYS A 186 5.79 -2.11 -33.19
CA LYS A 186 6.06 -0.83 -33.87
C LYS A 186 7.48 -0.80 -34.43
N ASP A 187 8.45 -1.25 -33.65
CA ASP A 187 9.85 -1.32 -34.07
C ASP A 187 10.06 -2.32 -35.20
N ALA A 188 9.43 -3.50 -35.13
CA ALA A 188 9.48 -4.50 -36.19
C ALA A 188 8.87 -3.99 -37.50
N LYS A 189 7.75 -3.26 -37.45
CA LYS A 189 7.13 -2.63 -38.63
C LYS A 189 8.04 -1.57 -39.24
N LYS A 190 8.66 -0.73 -38.41
CA LYS A 190 9.62 0.29 -38.85
C LYS A 190 10.84 -0.37 -39.50
N PHE A 191 11.41 -1.39 -38.86
CA PHE A 191 12.53 -2.15 -39.39
C PHE A 191 12.20 -2.80 -40.73
N ASN A 192 11.05 -3.47 -40.85
CA ASN A 192 10.62 -4.07 -42.11
C ASN A 192 10.47 -3.02 -43.21
N LYS A 193 9.87 -1.85 -42.92
CA LYS A 193 9.76 -0.76 -43.90
C LYS A 193 11.13 -0.29 -44.40
N THR A 194 12.06 -0.04 -43.48
CA THR A 194 13.44 0.34 -43.83
C THR A 194 14.15 -0.74 -44.64
N PHE A 195 14.00 -2.00 -44.27
CA PHE A 195 14.60 -3.12 -45.00
C PHE A 195 14.07 -3.24 -46.43
N GLN A 196 12.76 -3.09 -46.65
CA GLN A 196 12.18 -3.09 -48.00
C GLN A 196 12.66 -1.89 -48.83
N GLU A 197 12.77 -0.70 -48.23
CA GLU A 197 13.28 0.50 -48.89
C GLU A 197 14.74 0.35 -49.33
N CYS A 198 15.62 -0.13 -48.44
CA CYS A 198 17.02 -0.43 -48.80
C CYS A 198 17.12 -1.47 -49.92
N ARG A 199 16.29 -2.52 -49.86
CA ARG A 199 16.26 -3.57 -50.90
C ARG A 199 15.81 -3.01 -52.26
N TRP A 200 14.78 -2.16 -52.28
CA TRP A 200 14.30 -1.54 -53.51
C TRP A 200 15.36 -0.65 -54.15
N ASN A 201 15.99 0.24 -53.36
CA ASN A 201 17.04 1.14 -53.85
C ASN A 201 18.24 0.36 -54.43
N SER A 202 18.66 -0.74 -53.79
CA SER A 202 19.74 -1.59 -54.31
C SER A 202 19.40 -2.23 -55.67
N LEU A 203 18.14 -2.64 -55.88
CA LEU A 203 17.70 -3.22 -57.15
C LEU A 203 17.61 -2.17 -58.27
N GLU A 204 17.33 -0.91 -57.91
CA GLU A 204 17.28 0.21 -58.85
C GLU A 204 18.69 0.63 -59.29
N GLU A 205 19.62 0.75 -58.34
CA GLU A 205 21.06 1.00 -58.62
C GLU A 205 21.69 -0.07 -59.52
N ASP A 206 21.31 -1.34 -59.37
CA ASP A 206 21.76 -2.43 -60.24
C ASP A 206 21.23 -2.31 -61.67
N LYS A 207 19.99 -1.84 -61.85
CA LYS A 207 19.43 -1.60 -63.18
C LYS A 207 20.11 -0.45 -63.89
N ASP A 208 20.35 0.66 -63.19
CA ASP A 208 21.00 1.85 -63.74
C ASP A 208 22.46 1.57 -64.14
N ARG A 209 23.17 0.75 -63.36
CA ARG A 209 24.51 0.27 -63.72
C ARG A 209 24.53 -0.58 -64.98
N ASN A 210 23.59 -1.50 -65.14
CA ASN A 210 23.54 -2.35 -66.35
C ASN A 210 23.13 -1.58 -67.61
N ALA A 211 22.24 -0.58 -67.47
CA ALA A 211 21.79 0.25 -68.58
C ALA A 211 22.89 1.20 -69.10
N SER A 212 23.83 1.62 -68.25
CA SER A 212 24.95 2.49 -68.63
C SER A 212 26.16 1.75 -69.21
N SER A 213 26.20 0.43 -69.08
CA SER A 213 27.22 -0.46 -69.69
C SER A 213 26.79 -1.08 -71.03
N SER A 214 25.59 -0.75 -71.52
CA SER A 214 25.04 -1.19 -72.83
C SER A 214 25.15 -0.08 -73.87
#